data_AF-A0A9D6J6M1-F1
#
_entry.id   AF-A0A9D6J6M1-F1
#
_cell.length_a   1.000
_cell.length_b   1.000
_cell.length_c   1.000
_cell.angle_alpha   90.00
_cell.angle_beta   90.00
_cell.angle_gamma   90.00
#
_symmetry.space_group_name_H-M   'P 1'
#
loop_
_entity.id
_entity.type
_entity.pdbx_description
1 polymer ?
#
loop_
_entity_poly.entity_id
_entity_poly.type
_entity_poly.pdbx_seq_one_letter_code
_entity_poly.pdbx_strand_id
1 'polypeptide(L)'
;MEKECLVEFEIAGPAAMFTRPDSGAAPISYPIPTFSAAKGMFEAIARLRSAYICPIKVEICSPIRFHKYVTNYGGPLRKGSQIEKKSSYQLPATILINVCYRIYGEIKPMKNPPIPVNHLHALQEVFLRRLKRGQCFYTPCLGWKEFVPSYVGIFRPETIVNKEINQILPSLLHSVFDSPVEGKVMPIFRQNVEIKEGVLKYA
;
A
#
# COMPACT_ATOMS: atom_id res chain seq x y z
N MET A 1 -26.85 7.38 -14.76
CA MET A 1 -26.41 7.04 -13.40
C MET A 1 -25.37 5.94 -13.54
N GLU A 2 -24.08 6.32 -13.64
CA GLU A 2 -23.00 5.34 -13.72
C GLU A 2 -22.95 4.57 -12.39
N LYS A 3 -23.02 3.24 -12.45
CA LYS A 3 -22.97 2.38 -11.28
C LYS A 3 -21.55 2.46 -10.71
N GLU A 4 -21.40 2.80 -9.44
CA GLU A 4 -20.11 2.79 -8.75
C GLU A 4 -19.46 1.40 -8.87
N CYS A 5 -18.32 1.32 -9.55
CA CYS A 5 -17.60 0.07 -9.73
C CYS A 5 -16.63 -0.14 -8.57
N LEU A 6 -17.16 -0.69 -7.47
CA LEU A 6 -16.40 -0.98 -6.26
C LEU A 6 -15.60 -2.28 -6.41
N VAL A 7 -14.42 -2.31 -5.80
CA VAL A 7 -13.55 -3.48 -5.67
C VAL A 7 -12.95 -3.53 -4.27
N GLU A 8 -12.69 -4.75 -3.80
CA GLU A 8 -12.14 -4.99 -2.47
C GLU A 8 -11.23 -6.22 -2.49
N PHE A 9 -10.23 -6.22 -1.61
CA PHE A 9 -9.37 -7.37 -1.39
C PHE A 9 -8.71 -7.33 -0.02
N GLU A 10 -8.35 -8.52 0.45
CA GLU A 10 -7.55 -8.71 1.66
C GLU A 10 -6.09 -8.94 1.29
N ILE A 11 -5.21 -8.38 2.11
CA ILE A 11 -3.77 -8.58 2.01
C ILE A 11 -3.18 -8.79 3.40
N ALA A 12 -2.34 -9.81 3.55
CA ALA A 12 -1.65 -10.11 4.80
C ALA A 12 -0.19 -10.47 4.54
N GLY A 13 0.66 -10.26 5.55
CA GLY A 13 2.08 -10.58 5.43
C GLY A 13 2.81 -10.56 6.77
N PRO A 14 4.00 -11.18 6.81
CA PRO A 14 4.81 -11.26 8.03
C PRO A 14 5.37 -9.89 8.44
N ALA A 15 5.57 -8.98 7.49
CA ALA A 15 6.16 -7.67 7.69
C ALA A 15 5.58 -6.63 6.72
N ALA A 16 5.61 -5.35 7.12
CA ALA A 16 5.26 -4.22 6.26
C ALA A 16 6.04 -2.96 6.64
N MET A 17 6.27 -2.09 5.67
CA MET A 17 6.97 -0.82 5.89
C MET A 17 6.39 0.33 5.07
N PHE A 18 5.48 1.06 5.68
CA PHE A 18 4.89 2.28 5.12
C PHE A 18 5.67 3.48 5.64
N THR A 19 6.84 3.73 5.06
CA THR A 19 7.82 4.68 5.60
C THR A 19 7.22 6.07 5.85
N ARG A 20 7.39 6.58 7.07
CA ARG A 20 7.16 7.98 7.37
C ARG A 20 8.31 8.83 6.85
N PRO A 21 8.07 9.84 6.01
CA PRO A 21 9.15 10.63 5.40
C PRO A 21 9.89 11.54 6.40
N ASP A 22 9.34 11.77 7.59
CA ASP A 22 9.95 12.56 8.66
C ASP A 22 10.95 11.78 9.54
N SER A 23 11.07 10.46 9.35
CA SER A 23 11.86 9.58 10.23
C SER A 23 13.37 9.52 9.93
N GLY A 24 13.84 10.20 8.89
CA GLY A 24 15.27 10.36 8.59
C GLY A 24 15.99 9.04 8.30
N ALA A 25 17.19 8.87 8.87
CA ALA A 25 18.11 7.77 8.55
C ALA A 25 17.72 6.40 9.16
N ALA A 26 16.82 6.37 10.14
CA ALA A 26 16.31 5.15 10.77
C ALA A 26 14.80 5.08 10.56
N PRO A 27 14.34 4.70 9.37
CA PRO A 27 12.96 4.93 8.97
C PRO A 27 11.98 4.14 9.85
N ILE A 28 10.84 4.77 10.12
CA ILE A 28 9.75 4.21 10.93
C ILE A 28 8.50 4.05 10.04
N SER A 29 7.80 2.93 10.15
CA SER A 29 6.54 2.70 9.45
C SER A 29 5.40 3.54 10.06
N TYR A 30 4.47 3.99 9.22
CA TYR A 30 3.11 4.28 9.65
C TYR A 30 2.45 2.99 10.18
N PRO A 31 1.45 3.09 11.09
CA PRO A 31 0.71 1.93 11.58
C PRO A 31 -0.24 1.32 10.53
N ILE A 32 -0.43 2.00 9.40
CA ILE A 32 -1.44 1.67 8.39
C ILE A 32 -0.93 2.02 6.98
N PRO A 33 -1.37 1.32 5.92
CA PRO A 33 -1.00 1.68 4.55
C PRO A 33 -1.40 3.11 4.19
N THR A 34 -0.48 3.85 3.57
CA THR A 34 -0.78 5.14 2.94
C THR A 34 -1.67 4.97 1.72
N PHE A 35 -2.34 6.03 1.27
CA PHE A 35 -3.14 5.99 0.04
C PHE A 35 -2.29 5.55 -1.17
N SER A 36 -1.08 6.09 -1.30
CA SER A 36 -0.12 5.68 -2.34
C SER A 36 0.25 4.19 -2.27
N ALA A 37 0.44 3.64 -1.07
CA ALA A 37 0.74 2.23 -0.90
C ALA A 37 -0.46 1.35 -1.27
N ALA A 38 -1.65 1.68 -0.79
CA ALA A 38 -2.89 0.96 -1.13
C ALA A 38 -3.17 0.99 -2.64
N LYS A 39 -2.96 2.14 -3.29
CA LYS A 39 -3.05 2.28 -4.75
C LYS A 39 -2.08 1.34 -5.46
N GLY A 40 -0.82 1.31 -5.03
CA GLY A 40 0.20 0.42 -5.58
C GLY A 40 -0.14 -1.08 -5.41
N MET A 41 -0.83 -1.46 -4.34
CA MET A 41 -1.30 -2.83 -4.13
C MET A 41 -2.43 -3.20 -5.09
N PHE A 42 -3.38 -2.30 -5.36
CA PHE A 42 -4.41 -2.51 -6.38
C PHE A 42 -3.78 -2.66 -7.78
N GLU A 43 -2.86 -1.76 -8.13
CA GLU A 43 -2.17 -1.77 -9.43
C GLU A 43 -1.28 -2.99 -9.64
N ALA A 44 -0.80 -3.60 -8.56
CA ALA A 44 -0.09 -4.87 -8.59
C ALA A 44 -0.99 -6.00 -9.08
N ILE A 45 -2.27 -5.99 -8.72
CA ILE A 45 -3.23 -7.02 -9.14
C ILE A 45 -3.70 -6.72 -10.57
N ALA A 46 -4.22 -5.52 -10.82
CA ALA A 46 -4.70 -5.11 -12.12
C ALA A 46 -4.47 -3.63 -12.38
N ARG A 47 -4.06 -3.31 -13.61
CA ARG A 47 -3.86 -1.94 -14.08
C ARG A 47 -4.41 -1.78 -15.50
N LEU A 48 -4.93 -0.61 -15.80
CA LEU A 48 -5.36 -0.22 -17.13
C LEU A 48 -4.91 1.22 -17.42
N ARG A 49 -4.72 1.58 -18.69
CA ARG A 49 -4.29 2.95 -19.05
C ARG A 49 -5.44 3.96 -19.07
N SER A 50 -6.68 3.54 -19.24
CA SER A 50 -7.85 4.44 -19.34
C SER A 50 -8.61 4.62 -18.02
N ALA A 51 -8.32 3.78 -17.02
CA ALA A 51 -8.96 3.81 -15.70
C ALA A 51 -8.00 3.31 -14.63
N TYR A 52 -8.24 3.71 -13.38
CA TYR A 52 -7.45 3.28 -12.23
C TYR A 52 -8.37 2.95 -11.04
N ILE A 53 -7.84 2.20 -10.08
CA ILE A 53 -8.54 1.92 -8.83
C ILE A 53 -8.08 2.96 -7.79
N CYS A 54 -9.03 3.77 -7.30
CA CYS A 54 -8.86 4.80 -6.30
C CYS A 54 -9.14 4.21 -4.91
N PRO A 55 -8.15 4.05 -4.02
CA PRO A 55 -8.40 3.60 -2.64
C PRO A 55 -9.39 4.50 -1.91
N ILE A 56 -10.39 3.91 -1.27
CA ILE A 56 -11.44 4.62 -0.50
C ILE A 56 -11.15 4.51 0.99
N LYS A 57 -10.90 3.29 1.47
CA LYS A 57 -10.63 3.00 2.87
C LYS A 57 -9.77 1.75 3.02
N VAL A 58 -9.15 1.64 4.19
CA VAL A 58 -8.43 0.47 4.66
C VAL A 58 -8.89 0.14 6.07
N GLU A 59 -9.01 -1.15 6.36
CA GLU A 59 -9.37 -1.68 7.67
C GLU A 59 -8.21 -2.52 8.18
N ILE A 60 -7.84 -2.31 9.44
CA ILE A 60 -6.80 -3.07 10.14
C ILE A 60 -7.46 -4.29 10.80
N CYS A 61 -6.99 -5.48 10.44
CA CYS A 61 -7.54 -6.74 10.98
C CYS A 61 -6.61 -7.38 12.02
N SER A 62 -5.32 -7.06 11.99
CA SER A 62 -4.34 -7.53 12.99
C SER A 62 -3.94 -6.42 13.97
N PRO A 63 -3.59 -6.74 15.23
CA PRO A 63 -3.02 -5.76 16.16
C PRO A 63 -1.77 -5.08 15.57
N ILE A 64 -1.67 -3.76 15.76
CA ILE A 64 -0.50 -2.99 15.33
C ILE A 64 0.70 -3.36 16.21
N ARG A 65 1.72 -3.97 15.63
CA ARG A 65 2.96 -4.34 16.31
C ARG A 65 4.16 -3.86 15.51
N PHE A 66 5.00 -3.08 16.18
CA PHE A 66 6.27 -2.60 15.61
C PHE A 66 7.41 -3.53 16.00
N HIS A 67 8.37 -3.70 15.10
CA HIS A 67 9.56 -4.49 15.34
C HIS A 67 10.80 -3.82 14.74
N LYS A 68 11.94 -3.98 15.41
CA LYS A 68 13.23 -3.51 14.89
C LYS A 68 13.70 -4.46 13.79
N TYR A 69 14.00 -3.91 12.63
CA TYR A 69 14.51 -4.64 11.48
C TYR A 69 15.85 -4.03 11.06
N VAL A 70 16.79 -4.85 10.64
CA VAL A 70 18.12 -4.39 10.23
C VAL A 70 18.49 -5.09 8.93
N THR A 71 18.80 -4.32 7.90
CA THR A 71 19.31 -4.84 6.63
C THR A 71 20.78 -4.53 6.47
N ASN A 72 21.51 -5.45 5.83
CA ASN A 72 22.88 -5.21 5.43
C ASN A 72 22.89 -4.48 4.09
N TYR A 73 23.18 -3.19 4.11
CA TYR A 73 23.37 -2.38 2.92
C TYR A 73 24.80 -2.54 2.40
N GLY A 74 24.95 -3.07 1.19
CA GLY A 74 26.24 -3.22 0.49
C GLY A 74 26.51 -2.17 -0.59
N GLY A 75 25.61 -1.19 -0.76
CA GLY A 75 25.69 -0.21 -1.85
C GLY A 75 26.80 0.83 -1.70
N PRO A 76 26.91 1.77 -2.66
CA PRO A 76 28.03 2.72 -2.73
C PRO A 76 27.99 3.82 -1.66
N LEU A 77 26.82 4.07 -1.04
CA LEU A 77 26.63 5.10 -0.01
C LEU A 77 27.10 4.63 1.38
N ARG A 78 28.32 4.13 1.47
CA ARG A 78 28.97 3.67 2.72
C ARG A 78 30.22 4.51 3.00
N LYS A 79 30.72 4.50 4.24
CA LYS A 79 32.01 5.15 4.57
C LYS A 79 33.13 4.47 3.75
N GLY A 80 34.11 5.25 3.28
CA GLY A 80 35.22 4.73 2.46
C GLY A 80 35.92 3.52 3.09
N SER A 81 36.17 3.58 4.41
CA SER A 81 36.76 2.48 5.16
C SER A 81 35.92 1.19 5.18
N GLN A 82 34.59 1.28 5.06
CA GLN A 82 33.72 0.11 4.94
C GLN A 82 33.74 -0.48 3.53
N ILE A 83 33.89 0.38 2.52
CA ILE A 83 34.02 -0.06 1.13
C ILE A 83 35.34 -0.81 0.94
N GLU A 84 36.44 -0.23 1.42
CA GLU A 84 37.78 -0.84 1.41
C GLU A 84 37.79 -2.20 2.13
N LYS A 85 37.17 -2.27 3.30
CA LYS A 85 37.08 -3.50 4.11
C LYS A 85 35.99 -4.48 3.64
N LYS A 86 35.29 -4.19 2.53
CA LYS A 86 34.14 -4.97 2.04
C LYS A 86 33.07 -5.26 3.12
N SER A 87 32.91 -4.37 4.10
CA SER A 87 31.95 -4.54 5.19
C SER A 87 30.60 -3.88 4.86
N SER A 88 29.50 -4.53 5.23
CA SER A 88 28.17 -3.96 5.07
C SER A 88 27.90 -2.85 6.09
N TYR A 89 27.05 -1.91 5.71
CA TYR A 89 26.43 -0.98 6.65
C TYR A 89 25.11 -1.58 7.15
N GLN A 90 24.91 -1.62 8.47
CA GLN A 90 23.65 -2.05 9.05
C GLN A 90 22.66 -0.89 9.03
N LEU A 91 21.63 -0.99 8.20
CA LEU A 91 20.56 0.01 8.09
C LEU A 91 19.39 -0.40 8.99
N PRO A 92 19.17 0.29 10.13
CA PRO A 92 18.04 -0.01 11.00
C PRO A 92 16.73 0.59 10.48
N ALA A 93 15.63 -0.10 10.69
CA ALA A 93 14.27 0.37 10.44
C ALA A 93 13.33 -0.13 11.54
N THR A 94 12.22 0.57 11.74
CA THR A 94 11.11 0.11 12.59
C THR A 94 9.92 -0.23 11.71
N ILE A 95 9.69 -1.52 11.51
CA ILE A 95 8.67 -2.07 10.60
C ILE A 95 7.43 -2.52 11.37
N LEU A 96 6.35 -2.80 10.66
CA LEU A 96 5.22 -3.55 11.20
C LEU A 96 5.43 -5.05 11.01
N ILE A 97 4.85 -5.87 11.90
CA ILE A 97 4.86 -7.34 11.80
C ILE A 97 3.46 -7.93 11.92
N ASN A 98 3.26 -9.10 11.30
CA ASN A 98 2.00 -9.86 11.30
C ASN A 98 0.78 -9.03 10.88
N VAL A 99 0.93 -8.30 9.78
CA VAL A 99 -0.09 -7.38 9.31
C VAL A 99 -1.18 -8.09 8.52
N CYS A 100 -2.40 -7.57 8.62
CA CYS A 100 -3.53 -8.00 7.82
C CYS A 100 -4.47 -6.81 7.62
N TYR A 101 -4.85 -6.57 6.36
CA TYR A 101 -5.67 -5.44 5.95
C TYR A 101 -6.78 -5.86 5.00
N ARG A 102 -7.93 -5.21 5.11
CA ARG A 102 -8.96 -5.19 4.07
C ARG A 102 -8.94 -3.82 3.39
N ILE A 103 -8.82 -3.81 2.07
CA ILE A 103 -8.65 -2.59 1.29
C ILE A 103 -9.80 -2.48 0.29
N TYR A 104 -10.37 -1.28 0.21
CA TYR A 104 -11.52 -0.95 -0.63
C TYR A 104 -11.15 0.13 -1.63
N GLY A 105 -11.63 -0.01 -2.86
CA GLY A 105 -11.33 0.88 -3.96
C GLY A 105 -12.53 1.13 -4.87
N GLU A 106 -12.52 2.28 -5.51
CA GLU A 106 -13.48 2.68 -6.54
C GLU A 106 -12.75 2.77 -7.88
N ILE A 107 -13.32 2.23 -8.94
CA ILE A 107 -12.75 2.39 -10.28
C ILE A 107 -13.15 3.74 -10.85
N LYS A 108 -12.15 4.57 -11.17
CA LYS A 108 -12.35 5.91 -11.76
C LYS A 108 -11.84 5.99 -13.20
N PRO A 109 -12.56 6.67 -14.10
CA PRO A 109 -12.07 6.96 -15.44
C PRO A 109 -10.90 7.96 -15.38
N MET A 110 -10.05 7.92 -16.40
CA MET A 110 -8.88 8.79 -16.50
C MET A 110 -8.71 9.42 -17.87
N LYS A 111 -8.75 8.60 -18.91
CA LYS A 111 -8.71 9.03 -20.32
C LYS A 111 -9.87 8.38 -21.04
N ASN A 112 -10.37 9.04 -22.08
CA ASN A 112 -11.38 8.44 -22.96
C ASN A 112 -10.89 7.07 -23.45
N PRO A 113 -11.75 6.04 -23.41
CA PRO A 113 -11.31 4.72 -23.81
C PRO A 113 -10.95 4.71 -25.30
N PRO A 114 -9.95 3.92 -25.71
CA PRO A 114 -9.56 3.82 -27.12
C PRO A 114 -10.64 3.15 -28.00
N ILE A 115 -11.62 2.49 -27.37
CA ILE A 115 -12.69 1.72 -27.99
C ILE A 115 -13.98 2.07 -27.23
N PRO A 116 -15.17 2.12 -27.87
CA PRO A 116 -16.46 2.36 -27.20
C PRO A 116 -16.90 1.15 -26.35
N VAL A 117 -16.05 0.70 -25.44
CA VAL A 117 -16.29 -0.38 -24.49
C VAL A 117 -16.24 0.21 -23.09
N ASN A 118 -17.04 -0.34 -22.18
CA ASN A 118 -17.01 0.03 -20.78
C ASN A 118 -15.70 -0.43 -20.11
N HIS A 119 -14.67 0.38 -20.25
CA HIS A 119 -13.33 0.12 -19.76
C HIS A 119 -13.24 0.05 -18.23
N LEU A 120 -14.20 0.65 -17.50
CA LEU A 120 -14.28 0.56 -16.04
C LEU A 120 -14.64 -0.86 -15.61
N HIS A 121 -15.69 -1.44 -16.22
CA HIS A 121 -16.07 -2.83 -15.99
C HIS A 121 -14.98 -3.81 -16.43
N ALA A 122 -14.28 -3.53 -17.53
CA ALA A 122 -13.16 -4.35 -17.97
C ALA A 122 -12.04 -4.43 -16.91
N LEU A 123 -11.69 -3.29 -16.28
CA LEU A 123 -10.72 -3.28 -15.19
C LEU A 123 -11.24 -4.05 -13.97
N GLN A 124 -12.53 -3.89 -13.63
CA GLN A 124 -13.18 -4.61 -12.54
C GLN A 124 -13.11 -6.13 -12.73
N GLU A 125 -13.48 -6.61 -13.91
CA GLU A 125 -13.49 -8.03 -14.24
C GLU A 125 -12.08 -8.62 -14.21
N VAL A 126 -11.09 -7.91 -14.79
CA VAL A 126 -9.69 -8.33 -14.75
C VAL A 126 -9.20 -8.42 -13.31
N PHE A 127 -9.52 -7.43 -12.46
CA PHE A 127 -9.15 -7.41 -11.05
C PHE A 127 -9.74 -8.62 -10.31
N LEU A 128 -11.06 -8.80 -10.36
CA LEU A 128 -11.76 -9.89 -9.65
C LEU A 128 -11.31 -11.28 -10.13
N ARG A 129 -11.13 -11.46 -11.43
CA ARG A 129 -10.64 -12.71 -12.01
C ARG A 129 -9.23 -13.04 -11.53
N ARG A 130 -8.34 -12.04 -11.51
CA ARG A 130 -6.96 -12.21 -11.05
C ARG A 130 -6.90 -12.49 -9.56
N LEU A 131 -7.68 -11.76 -8.76
CA LEU A 131 -7.80 -11.97 -7.33
C LEU A 131 -8.25 -13.39 -6.99
N LYS A 132 -9.30 -13.90 -7.68
CA LYS A 132 -9.80 -15.27 -7.49
C LYS A 132 -8.77 -16.34 -7.87
N ARG A 133 -7.89 -16.06 -8.82
CA ARG A 133 -6.85 -16.98 -9.30
C ARG A 133 -5.51 -16.82 -8.59
N GLY A 134 -5.36 -15.85 -7.69
CA GLY A 134 -4.06 -15.51 -7.09
C GLY A 134 -3.04 -14.96 -8.10
N GLN A 135 -3.50 -14.38 -9.21
CA GLN A 135 -2.65 -13.82 -10.26
C GLN A 135 -2.45 -12.32 -10.04
N CYS A 136 -1.26 -11.82 -10.35
CA CYS A 136 -0.94 -10.39 -10.27
C CYS A 136 -0.25 -9.93 -11.56
N PHE A 137 -0.33 -8.64 -11.87
CA PHE A 137 0.46 -8.00 -12.93
C PHE A 137 1.95 -7.93 -12.55
N TYR A 138 2.24 -7.61 -11.29
CA TYR A 138 3.56 -7.77 -10.66
C TYR A 138 3.37 -8.17 -9.20
N THR A 139 4.42 -8.69 -8.56
CA THR A 139 4.36 -9.11 -7.16
C THR A 139 4.01 -7.91 -6.25
N PRO A 140 2.86 -7.92 -5.56
CA PRO A 140 2.51 -6.87 -4.62
C PRO A 140 3.53 -6.82 -3.48
N CYS A 141 3.66 -5.65 -2.85
CA CYS A 141 4.54 -5.48 -1.70
C CYS A 141 3.88 -4.60 -0.64
N LEU A 142 4.18 -4.89 0.61
CA LEU A 142 3.70 -4.16 1.78
C LEU A 142 4.66 -3.00 2.10
N GLY A 143 4.67 -2.02 1.19
CA GLY A 143 5.59 -0.88 1.25
C GLY A 143 6.89 -1.15 0.48
N TRP A 144 7.91 -1.70 1.13
CA TRP A 144 9.16 -2.08 0.46
C TRP A 144 9.03 -3.38 -0.32
N LYS A 145 9.77 -3.51 -1.44
CA LYS A 145 9.78 -4.74 -2.28
C LYS A 145 10.26 -5.99 -1.54
N GLU A 146 11.02 -5.83 -0.45
CA GLU A 146 11.44 -6.92 0.44
C GLU A 146 10.26 -7.59 1.17
N PHE A 147 9.18 -6.84 1.42
CA PHE A 147 8.04 -7.30 2.19
C PHE A 147 6.92 -7.77 1.27
N VAL A 148 7.08 -9.01 0.79
CA VAL A 148 6.08 -9.70 -0.02
C VAL A 148 4.95 -10.20 0.89
N PRO A 149 3.67 -9.99 0.53
CA PRO A 149 2.55 -10.52 1.29
C PRO A 149 2.51 -12.05 1.24
N SER A 150 2.11 -12.67 2.35
CA SER A 150 1.82 -14.11 2.41
C SER A 150 0.42 -14.45 1.88
N TYR A 151 -0.49 -13.47 1.83
CA TYR A 151 -1.84 -13.63 1.33
C TYR A 151 -2.30 -12.40 0.56
N VAL A 152 -2.91 -12.63 -0.61
CA VAL A 152 -3.60 -11.61 -1.42
C VAL A 152 -4.83 -12.29 -2.02
N GLY A 153 -6.02 -11.85 -1.65
CA GLY A 153 -7.22 -12.57 -2.05
C GLY A 153 -8.53 -11.91 -1.64
N ILE A 154 -9.61 -12.68 -1.75
CA ILE A 154 -10.91 -12.30 -1.23
C ILE A 154 -10.89 -12.21 0.29
N PHE A 155 -11.89 -11.58 0.88
CA PHE A 155 -12.02 -11.55 2.33
C PHE A 155 -12.22 -12.94 2.90
N ARG A 156 -11.38 -13.29 3.87
CA ARG A 156 -11.52 -14.53 4.62
C ARG A 156 -12.49 -14.31 5.79
N PRO A 157 -13.36 -15.29 6.12
CA PRO A 157 -14.33 -15.16 7.20
C PRO A 157 -13.69 -14.87 8.57
N GLU A 158 -12.50 -15.42 8.82
CA GLU A 158 -11.76 -15.23 10.08
C GLU A 158 -11.11 -13.84 10.21
N THR A 159 -10.91 -13.14 9.11
CA THR A 159 -10.24 -11.84 9.10
C THR A 159 -11.22 -10.74 9.50
N ILE A 160 -11.33 -10.43 10.79
CA ILE A 160 -12.27 -9.41 11.28
C ILE A 160 -11.53 -8.10 11.55
N VAL A 161 -12.17 -6.96 11.29
CA VAL A 161 -11.62 -5.65 11.62
C VAL A 161 -11.42 -5.53 13.13
N ASN A 162 -10.24 -5.09 13.54
CA ASN A 162 -9.95 -4.80 14.92
C ASN A 162 -10.50 -3.41 15.30
N LYS A 163 -11.69 -3.40 15.91
CA LYS A 163 -12.40 -2.19 16.31
C LYS A 163 -11.82 -1.47 17.52
N GLU A 164 -10.86 -2.07 18.23
CA GLU A 164 -10.24 -1.45 19.41
C GLU A 164 -9.23 -0.36 19.01
N ILE A 165 -8.77 -0.37 17.76
CA ILE A 165 -7.75 0.55 17.27
C ILE A 165 -8.37 1.91 16.98
N ASN A 166 -8.02 2.89 17.83
CA ASN A 166 -8.37 4.29 17.65
C ASN A 166 -7.11 5.14 17.81
N GLN A 167 -6.72 5.87 16.76
CA GLN A 167 -5.51 6.67 16.76
C GLN A 167 -5.64 7.88 15.84
N ILE A 168 -5.09 9.02 16.24
CA ILE A 168 -4.93 10.20 15.39
C ILE A 168 -3.48 10.23 14.90
N LEU A 169 -3.30 10.29 13.59
CA LEU A 169 -2.01 10.47 12.93
C LEU A 169 -1.83 11.96 12.62
N PRO A 170 -0.88 12.67 13.28
CA PRO A 170 -0.70 14.10 13.06
C PRO A 170 -0.43 14.45 11.60
N SER A 171 0.35 13.63 10.90
CA SER A 171 0.65 13.79 9.47
C SER A 171 0.78 12.42 8.82
N LEU A 172 0.00 12.18 7.76
CA LEU A 172 0.04 10.97 6.94
C LEU A 172 0.40 11.34 5.50
N LEU A 173 1.41 10.68 4.94
CA LEU A 173 1.67 10.73 3.51
C LEU A 173 0.46 10.17 2.76
N HIS A 174 -0.17 10.99 1.92
CA HIS A 174 -1.31 10.59 1.12
C HIS A 174 -0.86 10.10 -0.26
N SER A 175 -0.26 10.97 -1.05
CA SER A 175 0.26 10.65 -2.39
C SER A 175 1.68 11.15 -2.55
N VAL A 176 2.48 10.46 -3.36
CA VAL A 176 3.82 10.95 -3.79
C VAL A 176 3.73 11.74 -5.10
N PHE A 177 2.62 11.62 -5.82
CA PHE A 177 2.41 12.22 -7.13
C PHE A 177 1.24 13.20 -7.12
N ASP A 178 1.33 14.23 -7.96
CA ASP A 178 0.27 15.24 -8.19
C ASP A 178 -0.95 14.67 -8.93
N SER A 179 -0.75 13.61 -9.71
CA SER A 179 -1.78 12.91 -10.48
C SER A 179 -1.79 11.40 -10.15
N PRO A 180 -2.96 10.74 -10.15
CA PRO A 180 -3.06 9.30 -9.95
C PRO A 180 -2.23 8.48 -10.95
N VAL A 181 -2.02 8.97 -12.18
CA VAL A 181 -1.30 8.28 -13.24
C VAL A 181 -0.45 9.28 -14.02
N GLU A 182 0.76 8.88 -14.41
CA GLU A 182 1.73 9.72 -15.15
C GLU A 182 2.02 11.07 -14.46
N GLY A 183 1.83 11.14 -13.13
CA GLY A 183 2.07 12.34 -12.33
C GLY A 183 3.55 12.63 -12.11
N LYS A 184 3.83 13.89 -11.78
CA LYS A 184 5.14 14.35 -11.32
C LYS A 184 5.25 14.13 -9.81
N VAL A 185 6.48 13.99 -9.33
CA VAL A 185 6.77 13.83 -7.91
C VAL A 185 6.36 15.12 -7.18
N MET A 186 5.30 15.03 -6.37
CA MET A 186 4.78 16.11 -5.53
C MET A 186 4.11 15.48 -4.30
N PRO A 187 4.85 15.30 -3.20
CA PRO A 187 4.31 14.66 -2.00
C PRO A 187 3.17 15.48 -1.38
N ILE A 188 2.03 14.82 -1.16
CA ILE A 188 0.83 15.38 -0.53
C ILE A 188 0.64 14.71 0.82
N PHE A 189 0.43 15.52 1.85
CA PHE A 189 0.20 15.07 3.23
C PHE A 189 -1.20 15.45 3.69
N ARG A 190 -1.80 14.61 4.53
CA ARG A 190 -3.02 14.91 5.27
C ARG A 190 -2.69 15.03 6.74
N GLN A 191 -3.22 16.08 7.38
CA GLN A 191 -3.00 16.33 8.81
C GLN A 191 -4.15 15.76 9.63
N ASN A 192 -3.85 15.35 10.87
CA ASN A 192 -4.83 14.86 11.86
C ASN A 192 -5.75 13.76 11.31
N VAL A 193 -5.15 12.79 10.61
CA VAL A 193 -5.88 11.68 10.00
C VAL A 193 -6.28 10.69 11.08
N GLU A 194 -7.56 10.35 11.15
CA GLU A 194 -8.11 9.50 12.19
C GLU A 194 -8.26 8.05 11.72
N ILE A 195 -7.77 7.12 12.52
CA ILE A 195 -8.14 5.71 12.48
C ILE A 195 -9.22 5.54 13.55
N LYS A 196 -10.44 5.20 13.12
CA LYS A 196 -11.59 4.97 14.01
C LYS A 196 -12.07 3.54 13.85
N GLU A 197 -12.18 2.82 14.97
CA GLU A 197 -12.57 1.41 14.99
C GLU A 197 -11.77 0.54 13.99
N GLY A 198 -10.45 0.78 13.89
CA GLY A 198 -9.56 0.09 12.96
C GLY A 198 -9.73 0.49 11.49
N VAL A 199 -10.55 1.49 11.19
CA VAL A 199 -10.82 1.96 9.82
C VAL A 199 -10.19 3.31 9.57
N LEU A 200 -9.48 3.44 8.46
CA LEU A 200 -9.04 4.70 7.89
C LEU A 200 -9.75 4.93 6.55
N LYS A 201 -10.40 6.09 6.40
CA LYS A 201 -10.90 6.58 5.12
C LYS A 201 -9.87 7.52 4.52
N TYR A 202 -9.61 7.37 3.22
CA TYR A 202 -8.64 8.20 2.50
C TYR A 202 -9.23 9.51 1.94
N ALA A 203 -10.57 9.60 1.88
CA ALA A 203 -11.33 10.76 1.41
C ALA A 203 -11.15 11.98 2.33
#